data_AF-A0A178HX51-F1
#
_entry.id   AF-A0A178HX51-F1
#
_cell.length_a   1.000
_cell.length_b   1.000
_cell.length_c   1.000
_cell.angle_alpha   90.00
_cell.angle_beta   90.00
_cell.angle_gamma   90.00
#
_symmetry.space_group_name_H-M   'P 1'
#
loop_
_entity.id
_entity.type
_entity.pdbx_description
1 polymer ?
#
loop_
_entity_poly.entity_id
_entity_poly.type
_entity_poly.pdbx_seq_one_letter_code
_entity_poly.pdbx_strand_id
1 'polypeptide(L)'
;MRPGLAIAVVLVLAAQPAWAQGKTKTAPSAAAIAALEMCEAFAGGGDTLVEDAIAAGWDAYEDDAESPFVRSYSAGRDLPGIGWGDLFSLVETYPGTVFGYCRIDIANVRGDGKAVIDALAGLDRYEGEVVAEDGGHYASLAGGDSLLLTHWDNMGFVIQLTTLTPVAGE
;
A
#
# COMPACT_ATOMS: atom_id res chain seq x y z
N MET A 1 49.15 -31.69 55.87
CA MET A 1 47.81 -32.30 55.65
C MET A 1 46.87 -31.14 55.37
N ARG A 2 46.18 -30.92 54.25
CA ARG A 2 45.85 -31.63 53.01
C ARG A 2 45.59 -30.54 51.93
N PRO A 3 45.63 -30.88 50.63
CA PRO A 3 45.51 -29.96 49.51
C PRO A 3 44.05 -29.79 49.02
N GLY A 4 43.78 -28.72 48.28
CA GLY A 4 42.61 -28.58 47.39
C GLY A 4 42.90 -27.45 46.39
N LEU A 5 43.20 -27.69 45.11
CA LEU A 5 42.29 -28.09 44.00
C LEU A 5 40.97 -27.29 44.05
N ALA A 6 40.46 -26.66 42.99
CA ALA A 6 40.92 -26.34 41.65
C ALA A 6 39.74 -25.66 40.92
N ILE A 7 40.07 -24.77 39.97
CA ILE A 7 39.41 -24.56 38.67
C ILE A 7 38.01 -23.88 38.65
N ALA A 8 38.08 -22.62 38.19
CA ALA A 8 37.20 -21.89 37.30
C ALA A 8 35.97 -22.62 36.71
N VAL A 9 34.79 -22.06 36.97
CA VAL A 9 33.59 -22.25 36.15
C VAL A 9 33.16 -20.90 35.59
N VAL A 10 33.08 -20.88 34.27
CA VAL A 10 32.61 -19.83 33.36
C VAL A 10 31.20 -19.38 33.71
N LEU A 11 31.00 -18.07 33.87
CA LEU A 11 29.69 -17.41 33.74
C LEU A 11 29.88 -16.12 32.94
N VAL A 12 30.16 -16.30 31.64
CA VAL A 12 29.88 -15.27 30.65
C VAL A 12 28.37 -15.23 30.50
N LEU A 13 27.70 -14.41 31.32
CA LEU A 13 26.37 -13.93 31.01
C LEU A 13 26.50 -12.93 29.84
N ALA A 14 26.59 -13.49 28.64
CA ALA A 14 26.17 -12.78 27.45
C ALA A 14 24.64 -12.65 27.54
N ALA A 15 24.17 -11.60 28.22
CA ALA A 15 22.81 -11.14 28.06
C ALA A 15 22.69 -10.60 26.63
N GLN A 16 22.35 -11.47 25.69
CA GLN A 16 22.07 -11.11 24.31
C GLN A 16 20.89 -10.13 24.28
N PRO A 17 21.03 -8.90 23.75
CA PRO A 17 19.90 -8.04 23.47
C PRO A 17 19.49 -8.28 22.01
N ALA A 18 19.00 -9.45 21.68
CA ALA A 18 18.49 -9.70 20.32
C ALA A 18 17.60 -10.94 20.36
N TRP A 19 16.43 -10.84 19.71
CA TRP A 19 15.45 -11.91 19.43
C TRP A 19 14.15 -11.90 20.25
N ALA A 20 13.80 -10.76 20.85
CA ALA A 20 12.41 -10.44 21.18
C ALA A 20 11.91 -9.17 20.45
N GLN A 21 12.51 -8.85 19.30
CA GLN A 21 11.93 -7.90 18.36
C GLN A 21 10.80 -8.61 17.63
N GLY A 22 9.70 -8.85 18.37
CA GLY A 22 8.43 -9.25 17.77
C GLY A 22 8.14 -8.28 16.66
N LYS A 23 7.91 -8.81 15.45
CA LYS A 23 7.57 -8.05 14.25
C LYS A 23 6.70 -6.86 14.65
N THR A 24 7.26 -5.66 14.61
CA THR A 24 6.53 -4.44 14.94
C THR A 24 5.28 -4.46 14.07
N LYS A 25 4.10 -4.57 14.69
CA LYS A 25 2.84 -4.62 13.92
C LYS A 25 2.77 -3.34 13.11
N THR A 26 2.82 -3.45 11.79
CA THR A 26 2.59 -2.30 10.90
C THR A 26 1.24 -1.71 11.25
N ALA A 27 1.19 -0.40 11.49
CA ALA A 27 -0.07 0.29 11.75
C ALA A 27 -0.95 0.22 10.49
N PRO A 28 -2.29 0.08 10.61
CA PRO A 28 -3.20 0.07 9.47
C PRO A 28 -2.99 1.26 8.52
N SER A 29 -2.80 2.48 9.06
CA SER A 29 -2.51 3.66 8.25
C SER A 29 -1.24 3.51 7.39
N ALA A 30 -0.16 2.94 7.93
CA ALA A 30 1.06 2.69 7.19
C ALA A 30 0.84 1.63 6.08
N ALA A 31 0.01 0.60 6.34
CA ALA A 31 -0.35 -0.38 5.32
C ALA A 31 -1.21 0.24 4.19
N ALA A 32 -2.14 1.13 4.53
CA ALA A 32 -2.95 1.86 3.55
C ALA A 32 -2.10 2.82 2.69
N ILE A 33 -1.14 3.54 3.29
CA ILE A 33 -0.21 4.41 2.55
C ILE A 33 0.64 3.59 1.58
N ALA A 34 1.20 2.45 2.02
CA ALA A 34 1.96 1.57 1.14
C ALA A 34 1.11 0.98 0.00
N ALA A 35 -0.18 0.72 0.25
CA ALA A 35 -1.13 0.30 -0.77
C ALA A 35 -1.43 1.42 -1.78
N LEU A 36 -1.58 2.67 -1.32
CA LEU A 36 -1.69 3.84 -2.19
C LEU A 36 -0.43 4.03 -3.05
N GLU A 37 0.76 3.90 -2.48
CA GLU A 37 2.03 3.99 -3.23
C GLU A 37 2.13 2.92 -4.32
N MET A 38 1.64 1.70 -4.05
CA MET A 38 1.54 0.66 -5.07
C MET A 38 0.56 1.06 -6.18
N CYS A 39 -0.58 1.66 -5.82
CA CYS A 39 -1.52 2.18 -6.81
C CYS A 39 -0.94 3.31 -7.66
N GLU A 40 -0.18 4.22 -7.04
CA GLU A 40 0.54 5.30 -7.73
C GLU A 40 1.53 4.74 -8.75
N ALA A 41 2.26 3.68 -8.39
CA ALA A 41 3.16 2.99 -9.32
C ALA A 41 2.40 2.37 -10.51
N PHE A 42 1.36 1.60 -10.24
CA PHE A 42 0.56 0.94 -11.27
C PHE A 42 -0.13 1.93 -12.22
N ALA A 43 -0.74 3.00 -11.69
CA ALA A 43 -1.34 4.06 -12.50
C ALA A 43 -0.30 4.90 -13.26
N GLY A 44 0.98 4.87 -12.85
CA GLY A 44 2.08 5.52 -13.55
C GLY A 44 2.56 4.77 -14.79
N GLY A 45 2.21 3.48 -14.96
CA GLY A 45 2.52 2.73 -16.18
C GLY A 45 4.01 2.41 -16.42
N GLY A 46 4.79 2.18 -15.37
CA GLY A 46 6.19 1.74 -15.49
C GLY A 46 6.36 0.36 -16.14
N ASP A 47 7.62 -0.01 -16.42
CA ASP A 47 7.95 -1.28 -17.10
C ASP A 47 8.21 -2.45 -16.15
N THR A 48 8.40 -2.20 -14.85
CA THR A 48 8.76 -3.21 -13.83
C THR A 48 7.66 -3.42 -12.78
N LEU A 49 6.43 -3.02 -13.08
CA LEU A 49 5.33 -2.94 -12.09
C LEU A 49 5.01 -4.29 -11.44
N VAL A 50 4.96 -5.36 -12.24
CA VAL A 50 4.62 -6.70 -11.75
C VAL A 50 5.74 -7.23 -10.87
N GLU A 51 7.00 -7.11 -11.30
CA GLU A 51 8.16 -7.56 -10.52
C GLU A 51 8.29 -6.80 -9.20
N ASP A 52 8.10 -5.48 -9.22
CA ASP A 52 8.17 -4.63 -8.04
C ASP A 52 7.04 -4.95 -7.06
N ALA A 53 5.82 -5.20 -7.56
CA ALA A 53 4.69 -5.63 -6.75
C ALA A 53 4.92 -7.00 -6.10
N ILE A 54 5.44 -7.98 -6.86
CA ILE A 54 5.81 -9.31 -6.33
C ILE A 54 6.89 -9.18 -5.26
N ALA A 55 7.93 -8.38 -5.50
CA ALA A 55 8.99 -8.12 -4.53
C ALA A 55 8.45 -7.46 -3.24
N ALA A 56 7.43 -6.62 -3.38
CA ALA A 56 6.71 -6.04 -2.25
C ALA A 56 5.80 -7.06 -1.53
N GLY A 57 5.49 -8.22 -2.14
CA GLY A 57 4.70 -9.30 -1.56
C GLY A 57 3.23 -9.34 -2.02
N TRP A 58 2.93 -8.74 -3.17
CA TRP A 58 1.64 -8.88 -3.85
C TRP A 58 1.66 -10.10 -4.77
N ASP A 59 0.51 -10.76 -4.91
CA ASP A 59 0.27 -11.74 -5.97
C ASP A 59 -0.20 -10.97 -7.21
N ALA A 60 0.74 -10.46 -8.00
CA ALA A 60 0.48 -9.54 -9.11
C ALA A 60 0.73 -10.18 -10.48
N TYR A 61 -0.07 -9.80 -11.47
CA TYR A 61 0.07 -10.24 -12.85
C TYR A 61 -0.52 -9.19 -13.81
N GLU A 62 -0.08 -9.26 -15.07
CA GLU A 62 -0.69 -8.51 -16.18
C GLU A 62 -1.89 -9.30 -16.71
N ASP A 63 -3.00 -8.60 -16.92
CA ASP A 63 -4.23 -9.14 -17.50
C ASP A 63 -4.19 -9.06 -19.04
N ASP A 64 -5.04 -9.85 -19.70
CA ASP A 64 -5.17 -9.80 -21.16
C ASP A 64 -5.60 -8.40 -21.64
N ALA A 65 -4.83 -7.83 -22.56
CA ALA A 65 -5.10 -6.50 -23.12
C ALA A 65 -6.12 -6.54 -24.26
N GLU A 66 -7.12 -5.65 -24.20
CA GLU A 66 -8.10 -5.46 -25.30
C GLU A 66 -7.52 -4.72 -26.50
N SER A 67 -6.39 -4.02 -26.32
CA SER A 67 -5.78 -3.11 -27.29
C SER A 67 -4.28 -2.95 -27.02
N PRO A 68 -3.42 -2.73 -28.05
CA PRO A 68 -2.00 -2.46 -27.85
C PRO A 68 -1.70 -1.15 -27.09
N PHE A 69 -2.70 -0.29 -26.93
CA PHE A 69 -2.58 0.96 -26.18
C PHE A 69 -3.09 0.86 -24.74
N VAL A 70 -3.50 -0.34 -24.32
CA VAL A 70 -4.10 -0.59 -23.01
C VAL A 70 -3.28 -1.67 -22.32
N ARG A 71 -2.91 -1.43 -21.07
CA ARG A 71 -2.37 -2.44 -20.17
C ARG A 71 -3.23 -2.51 -18.92
N SER A 72 -3.50 -3.71 -18.44
CA SER A 72 -4.26 -3.92 -17.22
C SER A 72 -3.52 -4.88 -16.31
N TYR A 73 -3.66 -4.67 -15.01
CA TYR A 73 -2.99 -5.47 -14.00
C TYR A 73 -3.95 -5.79 -12.87
N SER A 74 -3.78 -6.98 -12.33
CA SER A 74 -4.49 -7.41 -11.14
C SER A 74 -3.47 -7.82 -10.09
N ALA A 75 -3.74 -7.50 -8.83
CA ALA A 75 -2.90 -7.94 -7.72
C ALA A 75 -3.69 -8.20 -6.44
N GLY A 76 -3.28 -9.20 -5.65
CA GLY A 76 -3.92 -9.51 -4.38
C GLY A 76 -2.93 -9.52 -3.21
N ARG A 77 -3.33 -8.99 -2.05
CA ARG A 77 -2.52 -9.07 -0.83
C ARG A 77 -3.30 -8.84 0.47
N ASP A 78 -2.92 -9.55 1.54
CA ASP A 78 -3.31 -9.18 2.91
C ASP A 78 -2.59 -7.90 3.37
N LEU A 79 -3.35 -6.84 3.60
CA LEU A 79 -2.87 -5.57 4.15
C LEU A 79 -2.91 -5.62 5.68
N PRO A 80 -1.75 -5.51 6.36
CA PRO A 80 -1.67 -5.68 7.81
C PRO A 80 -2.64 -4.80 8.59
N GLY A 81 -3.52 -5.44 9.36
CA GLY A 81 -4.47 -4.75 10.22
C GLY A 81 -5.67 -4.13 9.51
N ILE A 82 -5.79 -4.31 8.19
CA ILE A 82 -6.92 -3.85 7.36
C ILE A 82 -7.71 -5.05 6.83
N GLY A 83 -7.09 -5.91 6.03
CA GLY A 83 -7.78 -7.02 5.36
C GLY A 83 -7.16 -7.36 4.00
N TRP A 84 -7.78 -8.29 3.29
CA TRP A 84 -7.37 -8.66 1.93
C TRP A 84 -7.77 -7.58 0.94
N GLY A 85 -6.78 -7.02 0.23
CA GLY A 85 -6.98 -6.04 -0.82
C GLY A 85 -6.84 -6.66 -2.20
N ASP A 86 -7.84 -6.41 -3.04
CA ASP A 86 -7.87 -6.74 -4.45
C ASP A 86 -7.60 -5.47 -5.24
N LEU A 87 -6.46 -5.43 -5.94
CA LEU A 87 -6.01 -4.34 -6.78
C LEU A 87 -6.39 -4.64 -8.23
N PHE A 88 -6.98 -3.67 -8.90
CA PHE A 88 -7.10 -3.61 -10.35
C PHE A 88 -6.50 -2.30 -10.85
N SER A 89 -5.70 -2.37 -11.91
CA SER A 89 -5.11 -1.21 -12.57
C SER A 89 -5.34 -1.27 -14.08
N LEU A 90 -5.47 -0.09 -14.68
CA LEU A 90 -5.63 0.14 -16.11
C LEU A 90 -4.77 1.33 -16.51
N VAL A 91 -3.97 1.17 -17.56
CA VAL A 91 -3.16 2.23 -18.16
C VAL A 91 -3.47 2.31 -19.64
N GLU A 92 -3.88 3.49 -20.08
CA GLU A 92 -4.21 3.78 -21.47
C GLU A 92 -3.25 4.84 -22.03
N THR A 93 -2.66 4.56 -23.18
CA THR A 93 -1.75 5.49 -23.86
C THR A 93 -2.46 6.20 -25.01
N TYR A 94 -2.51 7.52 -24.92
CA TYR A 94 -3.02 8.42 -25.95
C TYR A 94 -1.90 9.26 -26.55
N PRO A 95 -2.09 9.84 -27.74
CA PRO A 95 -1.17 10.85 -28.25
C PRO A 95 -1.00 12.00 -27.26
N GLY A 96 0.20 12.13 -26.67
CA GLY A 96 0.55 13.21 -25.74
C GLY A 96 0.06 13.04 -24.30
N THR A 97 -0.60 11.94 -23.94
CA THR A 97 -1.14 11.74 -22.58
C THR A 97 -1.23 10.27 -22.22
N VAL A 98 -0.97 9.94 -20.96
CA VAL A 98 -1.25 8.63 -20.37
C VAL A 98 -2.35 8.80 -19.34
N PHE A 99 -3.41 8.02 -19.48
CA PHE A 99 -4.43 7.86 -18.45
C PHE A 99 -4.07 6.64 -17.60
N GLY A 100 -4.01 6.82 -16.29
CA GLY A 100 -3.81 5.74 -15.34
C GLY A 100 -4.98 5.65 -14.38
N TYR A 101 -5.38 4.44 -14.07
CA TYR A 101 -6.39 4.14 -13.07
C TYR A 101 -5.91 3.00 -12.21
N CYS A 102 -5.99 3.15 -10.90
CA CYS A 102 -5.79 2.05 -9.96
C CYS A 102 -6.87 2.08 -8.90
N ARG A 103 -7.40 0.91 -8.57
CA ARG A 103 -8.36 0.74 -7.50
C ARG A 103 -8.00 -0.47 -6.65
N ILE A 104 -8.03 -0.30 -5.34
CA ILE A 104 -7.92 -1.37 -4.36
C ILE A 104 -9.23 -1.44 -3.59
N ASP A 105 -9.85 -2.60 -3.59
CA ASP A 105 -11.07 -2.89 -2.85
C ASP A 105 -10.80 -3.89 -1.72
N ILE A 106 -11.32 -3.60 -0.52
CA ILE A 106 -11.23 -4.48 0.65
C ILE A 106 -12.62 -4.60 1.26
N ALA A 107 -13.29 -5.74 1.07
CA ALA A 107 -14.67 -5.94 1.54
C ALA A 107 -14.78 -6.24 3.05
N ASN A 108 -13.83 -7.00 3.60
CA ASN A 108 -13.88 -7.47 4.99
C ASN A 108 -12.86 -6.72 5.87
N VAL A 109 -13.13 -5.44 6.09
CA VAL A 109 -12.22 -4.52 6.78
C VAL A 109 -12.13 -4.75 8.28
N ARG A 110 -10.96 -4.41 8.84
CA ARG A 110 -10.64 -4.44 10.26
C ARG A 110 -9.86 -3.18 10.60
N GLY A 111 -9.95 -2.72 11.84
CA GLY A 111 -9.19 -1.55 12.31
C GLY A 111 -10.02 -0.27 12.36
N ASP A 112 -9.32 0.86 12.47
CA ASP A 112 -9.92 2.19 12.63
C ASP A 112 -9.92 2.91 11.28
N GLY A 113 -11.08 2.89 10.61
CA GLY A 113 -11.26 3.52 9.31
C GLY A 113 -11.04 5.03 9.33
N LYS A 114 -11.41 5.71 10.41
CA LYS A 114 -11.18 7.15 10.53
C LYS A 114 -9.68 7.45 10.52
N ALA A 115 -8.91 6.74 11.33
CA ALA A 115 -7.46 6.94 11.41
C ALA A 115 -6.75 6.63 10.08
N VAL A 116 -7.25 5.66 9.30
CA VAL A 116 -6.74 5.36 7.96
C VAL A 116 -7.04 6.50 6.98
N ILE A 117 -8.29 6.98 6.92
CA ILE A 117 -8.69 8.06 6.03
C ILE A 117 -7.96 9.36 6.39
N ASP A 118 -7.88 9.72 7.67
CA ASP A 118 -7.13 10.89 8.13
C ASP A 118 -5.65 10.81 7.73
N ALA A 119 -5.04 9.62 7.79
CA ALA A 119 -3.64 9.44 7.42
C ALA A 119 -3.39 9.59 5.92
N LEU A 120 -4.31 9.12 5.07
CA LEU A 120 -4.23 9.31 3.61
C LEU A 120 -4.47 10.77 3.22
N ALA A 121 -5.47 11.41 3.82
CA ALA A 121 -5.78 12.82 3.59
C ALA A 121 -4.71 13.77 4.16
N GLY A 122 -3.94 13.33 5.15
CA GLY A 122 -2.84 14.09 5.75
C GLY A 122 -1.50 13.99 4.99
N LEU A 123 -1.44 13.31 3.84
CA LEU A 123 -0.24 13.25 3.02
C LEU A 123 0.00 14.59 2.32
N ASP A 124 1.17 15.21 2.52
CA ASP A 124 1.52 16.53 1.97
C ASP A 124 1.39 16.68 0.44
N ARG A 125 1.32 15.55 -0.30
CA ARG A 125 1.18 15.52 -1.76
C ARG A 125 -0.26 15.61 -2.27
N TYR A 126 -1.24 15.56 -1.36
CA TYR A 126 -2.66 15.61 -1.67
C TYR A 126 -3.36 16.71 -0.87
N GLU A 127 -4.29 17.41 -1.51
CA GLU A 127 -5.17 18.38 -0.88
C GLU A 127 -6.63 18.04 -1.21
N GLY A 128 -7.55 18.29 -0.29
CA GLY A 128 -8.97 18.06 -0.55
C GLY A 128 -9.84 18.04 0.70
N GLU A 129 -10.97 17.33 0.60
CA GLU A 129 -12.01 17.29 1.62
C GLU A 129 -12.15 15.90 2.22
N VAL A 130 -12.40 15.85 3.53
CA VAL A 130 -12.78 14.64 4.27
C VAL A 130 -14.18 14.85 4.85
N VAL A 131 -15.08 13.92 4.57
CA VAL A 131 -16.48 13.92 5.05
C VAL A 131 -16.74 12.65 5.85
N ALA A 132 -17.52 12.77 6.92
CA ALA A 132 -18.06 11.63 7.65
C ALA A 132 -19.60 11.64 7.53
N GLU A 133 -20.16 10.58 6.96
CA GLU A 133 -21.59 10.43 6.70
C GLU A 133 -21.98 8.96 6.88
N ASP A 134 -23.19 8.70 7.41
CA ASP A 134 -23.73 7.34 7.60
C ASP A 134 -22.81 6.32 8.30
N GLY A 135 -21.91 6.81 9.15
CA GLY A 135 -20.93 5.98 9.87
C GLY A 135 -19.70 5.58 9.04
N GLY A 136 -19.59 6.09 7.81
CA GLY A 136 -18.41 6.00 6.97
C GLY A 136 -17.54 7.25 7.02
N HIS A 137 -16.32 7.12 6.49
CA HIS A 137 -15.33 8.18 6.31
C HIS A 137 -14.89 8.22 4.86
N TYR A 138 -14.98 9.37 4.23
CA TYR A 138 -14.78 9.56 2.80
C TYR A 138 -13.78 10.70 2.59
N ALA A 139 -12.89 10.56 1.62
CA ALA A 139 -12.01 11.63 1.20
C ALA A 139 -11.99 11.75 -0.33
N SER A 140 -12.01 13.00 -0.79
CA SER A 140 -11.83 13.37 -2.20
C SER A 140 -10.66 14.34 -2.28
N LEU A 141 -9.56 13.87 -2.88
CA LEU A 141 -8.26 14.51 -2.83
C LEU A 141 -7.70 14.69 -4.24
N ALA A 142 -6.89 15.72 -4.44
CA ALA A 142 -6.17 15.99 -5.68
C ALA A 142 -4.72 16.36 -5.38
N GLY A 143 -3.80 16.01 -6.29
CA GLY A 143 -2.38 16.31 -6.15
C GLY A 143 -1.65 16.14 -7.47
N GLY A 144 -1.02 17.21 -7.97
CA GLY A 144 -0.39 17.19 -9.31
C GLY A 144 -1.39 16.79 -10.40
N ASP A 145 -1.06 15.73 -11.14
CA ASP A 145 -1.90 15.14 -12.19
C ASP A 145 -2.82 14.00 -11.67
N SER A 146 -2.92 13.84 -10.35
CA SER A 146 -3.63 12.74 -9.69
C SER A 146 -4.90 13.19 -8.98
N LEU A 147 -5.93 12.34 -9.06
CA LEU A 147 -7.20 12.44 -8.34
C LEU A 147 -7.39 11.17 -7.51
N LEU A 148 -7.59 11.32 -6.20
CA LEU A 148 -7.71 10.22 -5.26
C LEU A 148 -9.07 10.28 -4.54
N LEU A 149 -9.87 9.23 -4.71
CA LEU A 149 -11.03 8.95 -3.89
C LEU A 149 -10.69 7.81 -2.93
N THR A 150 -10.96 7.98 -1.64
CA THR A 150 -10.83 6.89 -0.68
C THR A 150 -11.98 6.92 0.31
N HIS A 151 -12.50 5.75 0.67
CA HIS A 151 -13.57 5.66 1.64
C HIS A 151 -13.50 4.40 2.46
N TRP A 152 -13.98 4.51 3.69
CA TRP A 152 -14.14 3.42 4.63
C TRP A 152 -15.54 3.46 5.21
N ASP A 153 -16.33 2.43 4.98
CA ASP A 153 -17.69 2.31 5.50
C ASP A 153 -18.05 0.86 5.83
N ASN A 154 -19.35 0.55 5.90
CA ASN A 154 -19.85 -0.79 6.20
C ASN A 154 -19.70 -1.78 5.04
N MET A 155 -19.46 -1.31 3.82
CA MET A 155 -19.24 -2.13 2.63
C MET A 155 -17.77 -2.50 2.47
N GLY A 156 -16.86 -1.66 2.96
CA GLY A 156 -15.43 -1.95 2.94
C GLY A 156 -14.55 -0.72 2.99
N PHE A 157 -13.33 -0.88 2.48
CA PHE A 157 -12.34 0.18 2.31
C PHE A 157 -11.88 0.19 0.86
N VAL A 158 -11.84 1.38 0.26
CA VAL A 158 -11.43 1.58 -1.13
C VAL A 158 -10.36 2.67 -1.22
N ILE A 159 -9.35 2.42 -2.05
CA ILE A 159 -8.43 3.42 -2.59
C ILE A 159 -8.67 3.44 -4.09
N GLN A 160 -9.02 4.58 -4.66
CA GLN A 160 -9.23 4.75 -6.09
C GLN A 160 -8.43 5.96 -6.57
N LEU A 161 -7.39 5.71 -7.35
CA LEU A 161 -6.51 6.69 -7.93
C LEU A 161 -6.77 6.81 -9.44
N THR A 162 -6.81 8.03 -9.93
CA THR A 162 -6.82 8.35 -11.36
C THR A 162 -5.69 9.33 -11.64
N THR A 163 -4.90 9.10 -12.68
CA THR A 163 -3.81 9.97 -13.12
C THR A 163 -4.03 10.36 -14.58
N LEU A 164 -3.68 11.60 -14.91
CA LEU A 164 -3.70 12.09 -16.29
C LEU A 164 -2.36 12.77 -16.61
N THR A 165 -1.37 11.96 -16.94
CA THR A 165 0.02 12.41 -17.07
C THR A 165 0.31 12.83 -18.52
N PRO A 166 0.77 14.07 -18.76
CA PRO A 166 1.25 14.46 -20.08
C PRO A 166 2.47 13.61 -20.49
N VAL A 167 2.49 13.11 -21.72
CA VAL A 167 3.71 12.53 -22.29
C VAL A 167 4.57 13.71 -22.73
N ALA A 168 5.75 13.88 -22.12
CA ALA A 168 6.71 14.88 -22.56
C ALA A 168 6.98 14.68 -24.06
N GLY A 169 6.68 15.70 -24.85
CA GLY A 169 6.77 15.62 -26.31
C GLY A 169 8.16 15.26 -26.79
N GLU A 170 8.22 14.46 -27.87
CA GLU A 170 9.43 14.17 -28.65
C GLU A 170 10.19 15.44 -29.08
#